data_AF-W1U7T9-F1
#
_entry.id   AF-W1U7T9-F1
#
_cell.length_a   1.000
_cell.length_b   1.000
_cell.length_c   1.000
_cell.angle_alpha   90.00
_cell.angle_beta   90.00
_cell.angle_gamma   90.00
#
_symmetry.space_group_name_H-M   'P 1'
#
loop_
_entity.id
_entity.type
_entity.pdbx_description
1 polymer ?
#
loop_
_entity_poly.entity_id
_entity_poly.type
_entity_poly.pdbx_seq_one_letter_code
_entity_poly.pdbx_strand_id
1 'polypeptide(L)'
;AIDPNDVTGLPDGLAYNPATEAIEGTPTVSDWGTTEESRDFPVEIKATDGAGNEATKTITITVQRDTDGDGDPDVTDPDDDNDGIKDEDDKNPKTPDTNLPVITADDATVTEKAPISPIPVTVTDEDDDTIAIDPNDV
;
A
#
# COMPACT_ATOMS: atom_id res chain seq x y z
N ALA A 1 -9.46 32.48 -19.92
CA ALA A 1 -9.43 31.01 -20.10
C ALA A 1 -8.20 30.50 -19.36
N ILE A 2 -8.17 29.23 -18.98
CA ILE A 2 -6.99 28.62 -18.38
C ILE A 2 -6.18 28.00 -19.53
N ASP A 3 -4.89 28.35 -19.63
CA ASP A 3 -3.96 27.65 -20.51
C ASP A 3 -3.58 26.31 -19.85
N PRO A 4 -3.53 25.18 -20.57
CA PRO A 4 -3.08 23.90 -19.99
C PRO A 4 -1.70 23.98 -19.33
N ASN A 5 -0.81 24.88 -19.78
CA ASN A 5 0.50 25.08 -19.19
C ASN A 5 0.48 25.93 -17.90
N ASP A 6 -0.65 26.58 -17.61
CA ASP A 6 -0.89 27.37 -16.40
C ASP A 6 -1.49 26.52 -15.25
N VAL A 7 -1.61 25.20 -15.44
CA VAL A 7 -1.95 24.23 -14.39
C VAL A 7 -0.71 23.39 -14.10
N THR A 8 -0.09 23.61 -12.94
CA THR A 8 1.20 23.00 -12.58
C THR A 8 1.13 22.27 -11.24
N GLY A 9 2.04 21.34 -11.00
CA GLY A 9 2.07 20.54 -9.77
C GLY A 9 1.06 19.38 -9.73
N LEU A 10 0.45 19.05 -10.88
CA LEU A 10 -0.40 17.86 -11.00
C LEU A 10 0.42 16.58 -10.74
N PRO A 11 -0.14 15.60 -10.02
CA PRO A 11 0.37 14.23 -10.01
C PRO A 11 0.52 13.66 -11.42
N ASP A 12 1.47 12.75 -11.61
CA ASP A 12 1.61 12.03 -12.88
C ASP A 12 0.30 11.33 -13.25
N GLY A 13 -0.03 11.33 -14.55
CA GLY A 13 -1.28 10.77 -15.07
C GLY A 13 -2.49 11.72 -15.04
N LEU A 14 -2.38 12.89 -14.40
CA LEU A 14 -3.38 13.96 -14.47
C LEU A 14 -2.99 15.07 -15.45
N ALA A 15 -3.98 15.68 -16.11
CA ALA A 15 -3.80 16.84 -16.98
C ALA A 15 -5.04 17.75 -16.98
N TYR A 16 -4.87 19.05 -17.23
CA TYR A 16 -5.98 19.96 -17.50
C TYR A 16 -6.42 19.88 -18.96
N ASN A 17 -7.70 19.57 -19.18
CA ASN A 17 -8.34 19.51 -20.49
C ASN A 17 -9.13 20.81 -20.75
N PRO A 18 -8.66 21.68 -21.67
CA PRO A 18 -9.32 22.95 -21.94
C PRO A 18 -10.65 22.81 -22.70
N ALA A 19 -10.93 21.64 -23.30
CA ALA A 19 -12.19 21.40 -24.00
C ALA A 19 -13.34 21.08 -23.04
N THR A 20 -13.03 20.44 -21.91
CA THR A 20 -14.00 20.08 -20.85
C THR A 20 -13.89 20.98 -19.62
N GLU A 21 -12.89 21.87 -19.60
CA GLU A 21 -12.56 22.76 -18.48
C GLU A 21 -12.29 22.01 -17.16
N ALA A 22 -11.75 20.79 -17.24
CA ALA A 22 -11.55 19.90 -16.10
C ALA A 22 -10.11 19.37 -15.99
N ILE A 23 -9.67 19.05 -14.78
CA ILE A 23 -8.50 18.18 -14.54
C ILE A 23 -8.99 16.74 -14.67
N GLU A 24 -8.38 15.97 -15.55
CA GLU A 24 -8.79 14.62 -15.93
C GLU A 24 -7.60 13.67 -15.92
N GLY A 25 -7.88 12.36 -15.87
CA GLY A 25 -6.88 11.30 -15.90
C GLY A 25 -6.98 10.37 -14.69
N THR A 26 -5.95 9.56 -14.50
CA THR A 26 -5.79 8.65 -13.37
C THR A 26 -4.43 8.92 -12.75
N PRO A 27 -4.36 9.37 -11.49
CA PRO A 27 -3.09 9.69 -10.88
C PRO A 27 -2.25 8.42 -10.70
N THR A 28 -0.95 8.52 -10.86
CA THR A 28 0.01 7.45 -10.58
C THR A 28 1.12 7.98 -9.67
N VAL A 29 1.55 7.15 -8.74
CA VAL A 29 2.71 7.40 -7.87
C VAL A 29 3.55 6.12 -7.90
N SER A 30 4.79 6.21 -8.40
CA SER A 30 5.66 5.04 -8.60
C SER A 30 6.70 4.86 -7.50
N ASP A 31 6.79 5.80 -6.57
CA ASP A 31 7.84 5.92 -5.55
C ASP A 31 7.25 6.13 -4.15
N TRP A 32 6.21 5.36 -3.83
CA TRP A 32 5.65 5.32 -2.47
C TRP A 32 6.74 4.98 -1.44
N GLY A 33 6.69 5.65 -0.29
CA GLY A 33 7.42 5.22 0.89
C GLY A 33 6.91 3.86 1.38
N THR A 34 7.75 3.12 2.10
CA THR A 34 7.41 1.76 2.58
C THR A 34 6.22 1.72 3.53
N THR A 35 5.87 2.84 4.16
CA THR A 35 4.72 2.98 5.10
C THR A 35 3.83 4.17 4.71
N GLU A 36 3.86 4.58 3.45
CA GLU A 36 3.12 5.74 2.97
C GLU A 36 1.75 5.32 2.44
N GLU A 37 0.71 5.88 3.06
CA GLU A 37 -0.70 5.60 2.71
C GLU A 37 -1.32 6.64 1.79
N SER A 38 -0.75 7.85 1.78
CA SER A 38 -1.25 8.96 0.97
C SER A 38 -0.20 10.02 0.75
N ARG A 39 -0.36 10.76 -0.35
CA ARG A 39 0.51 11.87 -0.72
C ARG A 39 -0.29 13.07 -1.20
N ASP A 40 0.06 14.23 -0.65
CA ASP A 40 -0.50 15.52 -1.06
C ASP A 40 0.33 16.16 -2.18
N PHE A 41 -0.36 16.55 -3.25
CA PHE A 41 0.21 17.28 -4.37
C PHE A 41 -0.38 18.71 -4.42
N PRO A 42 0.42 19.75 -4.14
CA PRO A 42 -0.02 21.12 -4.30
C PRO A 42 -0.08 21.48 -5.79
N VAL A 43 -1.29 21.80 -6.27
CA VAL A 43 -1.54 22.18 -7.66
C VAL A 43 -1.78 23.69 -7.73
N GLU A 44 -1.04 24.38 -8.59
CA GLU A 44 -1.25 25.79 -8.88
C GLU A 44 -2.00 25.95 -10.20
N ILE A 45 -3.09 26.71 -10.17
CA ILE A 45 -3.92 27.05 -11.32
C ILE A 45 -3.84 28.55 -11.54
N LYS A 46 -3.43 28.96 -12.73
CA LYS A 46 -3.42 30.35 -13.16
C LYS A 46 -4.42 30.58 -14.30
N ALA A 47 -5.11 31.71 -14.25
CA ALA A 47 -6.04 32.14 -15.29
C ALA A 47 -5.76 33.57 -15.70
N THR A 48 -5.86 33.85 -17.00
CA THR A 48 -5.69 35.18 -17.57
C THR A 48 -6.92 35.58 -18.37
N ASP A 49 -7.42 36.79 -18.16
CA ASP A 49 -8.53 37.35 -18.93
C ASP A 49 -8.08 38.03 -20.23
N GLY A 50 -9.02 38.42 -21.09
CA GLY A 50 -8.71 39.07 -22.38
C GLY A 50 -8.10 40.47 -22.25
N ALA A 51 -8.12 41.08 -21.06
CA ALA A 51 -7.47 42.35 -20.76
C ALA A 51 -6.07 42.17 -20.14
N GLY A 52 -5.64 40.92 -19.90
CA GLY A 52 -4.35 40.59 -19.31
C GLY A 52 -4.34 40.59 -17.77
N ASN A 53 -5.49 40.64 -17.12
CA ASN A 53 -5.55 40.46 -15.66
C ASN A 53 -5.40 38.98 -15.31
N GLU A 54 -4.63 38.70 -14.26
CA GLU A 54 -4.32 37.34 -13.83
C GLU A 54 -4.93 37.03 -12.46
N ALA A 55 -5.28 35.77 -12.24
CA ALA A 55 -5.64 35.21 -10.94
C ALA A 55 -4.96 33.84 -10.76
N THR A 56 -4.50 33.57 -9.55
CA THR A 56 -3.87 32.29 -9.18
C THR A 56 -4.60 31.67 -8.01
N LYS A 57 -4.77 30.34 -8.05
CA LYS A 57 -5.33 29.54 -6.96
C LYS A 57 -4.50 28.28 -6.77
N THR A 58 -4.09 28.03 -5.53
CA THR A 58 -3.52 26.75 -5.13
C THR A 58 -4.60 25.86 -4.53
N ILE A 59 -4.61 24.59 -4.93
CA ILE A 59 -5.38 23.50 -4.34
C ILE A 59 -4.44 22.36 -3.95
N THR A 60 -4.93 21.40 -3.17
CA THR A 60 -4.22 20.15 -2.87
C THR A 60 -5.01 19.00 -3.48
N ILE A 61 -4.33 18.13 -4.21
CA ILE A 61 -4.83 16.81 -4.60
C ILE A 61 -4.17 15.78 -3.70
N THR A 62 -4.96 15.09 -2.88
CA THR A 62 -4.49 13.95 -2.08
C THR A 62 -4.70 12.68 -2.89
N VAL A 63 -3.63 11.94 -3.17
CA VAL A 63 -3.67 10.61 -3.76
C VAL A 63 -3.51 9.61 -2.62
N GLN A 64 -4.43 8.66 -2.48
CA GLN A 64 -4.31 7.56 -1.54
C GLN A 64 -3.73 6.36 -2.27
N ARG A 65 -2.87 5.62 -1.59
CA ARG A 65 -2.30 4.37 -2.09
C ARG A 65 -3.38 3.28 -2.12
N ASP A 66 -3.19 2.35 -3.04
CA ASP A 66 -4.01 1.17 -3.27
C ASP A 66 -3.00 0.09 -3.70
N THR A 67 -2.52 -0.68 -2.72
CA THR A 67 -1.35 -1.56 -2.86
C THR A 67 -1.67 -2.82 -3.66
N ASP A 68 -2.83 -3.44 -3.42
CA ASP A 68 -3.27 -4.64 -4.13
C ASP A 68 -4.07 -4.35 -5.42
N GLY A 69 -4.57 -3.11 -5.57
CA GLY A 69 -5.31 -2.64 -6.74
C GLY A 69 -6.78 -3.04 -6.75
N ASP A 70 -7.39 -3.33 -5.60
CA ASP A 70 -8.80 -3.73 -5.49
C ASP A 70 -9.77 -2.52 -5.45
N GLY A 71 -9.24 -1.32 -5.18
CA GLY A 71 -9.95 -0.05 -5.13
C GLY A 71 -10.38 0.44 -3.75
N ASP A 72 -10.13 -0.30 -2.67
CA ASP A 72 -10.10 0.21 -1.30
C ASP A 72 -8.71 0.82 -1.04
N PRO A 73 -8.60 2.10 -0.67
CA PRO A 73 -7.28 2.66 -0.40
C PRO A 73 -6.72 2.12 0.92
N ASP A 74 -5.39 1.98 0.97
CA ASP A 74 -4.64 1.45 2.11
C ASP A 74 -4.94 2.14 3.48
N VAL A 75 -5.51 3.34 3.48
CA VAL A 75 -5.95 4.01 4.72
C VAL A 75 -7.18 3.37 5.38
N THR A 76 -7.96 2.60 4.62
CA THR A 76 -9.21 1.96 5.02
C THR A 76 -9.26 0.47 4.75
N ASP A 77 -8.36 -0.03 3.90
CA ASP A 77 -8.10 -1.45 3.73
C ASP A 77 -7.48 -2.04 5.00
N PRO A 78 -8.00 -3.15 5.56
CA PRO A 78 -7.37 -3.86 6.67
C PRO A 78 -6.29 -4.89 6.28
N ASP A 79 -6.12 -5.16 4.99
CA ASP A 79 -5.16 -6.11 4.41
C ASP A 79 -4.65 -5.54 3.07
N ASP A 80 -3.69 -4.63 3.19
CA ASP A 80 -3.18 -3.76 2.14
C ASP A 80 -2.65 -4.50 0.90
N ASP A 81 -2.17 -5.72 1.04
CA ASP A 81 -1.60 -6.51 -0.05
C ASP A 81 -2.34 -7.83 -0.34
N ASN A 82 -3.38 -8.11 0.46
CA ASN A 82 -4.37 -9.14 0.26
C ASN A 82 -3.78 -10.56 0.27
N ASP A 83 -2.81 -10.77 1.14
CA ASP A 83 -2.19 -12.07 1.38
C ASP A 83 -2.91 -12.90 2.47
N GLY A 84 -3.87 -12.29 3.17
CA GLY A 84 -4.67 -12.90 4.22
C GLY A 84 -4.22 -12.55 5.65
N ILE A 85 -3.11 -11.82 5.82
CA ILE A 85 -2.60 -11.33 7.09
C ILE A 85 -3.01 -9.86 7.22
N LYS A 86 -3.64 -9.50 8.34
CA LYS A 86 -4.02 -8.08 8.54
C LYS A 86 -2.80 -7.24 8.79
N ASP A 87 -2.84 -5.96 8.39
CA ASP A 87 -1.72 -5.03 8.60
C ASP A 87 -1.25 -4.89 10.06
N GLU A 88 -2.14 -5.16 11.03
CA GLU A 88 -1.81 -5.13 12.47
C GLU A 88 -0.99 -6.34 12.95
N ASP A 89 -1.08 -7.45 12.22
CA ASP A 89 -0.40 -8.72 12.46
C ASP A 89 0.72 -8.99 11.43
N ASP A 90 0.79 -8.19 10.35
CA ASP A 90 1.78 -8.31 9.29
C ASP A 90 2.99 -7.39 9.50
N LYS A 91 4.20 -7.97 9.40
CA LYS A 91 5.46 -7.23 9.45
C LYS A 91 5.77 -6.49 8.15
N ASN A 92 5.23 -6.93 7.00
CA ASN A 92 5.40 -6.27 5.72
C ASN A 92 4.07 -6.01 4.98
N PRO A 93 3.15 -5.17 5.53
CA PRO A 93 1.78 -4.93 5.00
C PRO A 93 1.67 -4.51 3.54
N LYS A 94 2.79 -4.21 2.87
CA LYS A 94 2.82 -3.66 1.52
C LYS A 94 3.38 -4.67 0.51
N THR A 95 3.62 -5.91 0.90
CA THR A 95 4.28 -6.94 0.11
C THR A 95 3.75 -8.32 0.48
N PRO A 96 3.01 -8.98 -0.43
CA PRO A 96 2.34 -10.23 -0.10
C PRO A 96 3.30 -11.31 0.41
N ASP A 97 2.91 -11.99 1.48
CA ASP A 97 3.59 -13.14 2.01
C ASP A 97 3.55 -14.29 0.99
N THR A 98 4.72 -14.84 0.70
CA THR A 98 4.90 -16.02 -0.14
C THR A 98 5.78 -17.07 0.52
N ASN A 99 6.19 -16.81 1.74
CA ASN A 99 6.99 -17.67 2.56
C ASN A 99 6.11 -18.79 3.12
N LEU A 100 6.75 -19.88 3.54
CA LEU A 100 6.05 -21.02 4.10
C LEU A 100 6.46 -21.16 5.55
N PRO A 101 5.54 -21.58 6.43
CA PRO A 101 5.87 -21.78 7.83
C PRO A 101 6.96 -22.86 7.96
N VAL A 102 7.98 -22.56 8.76
CA VAL A 102 9.10 -23.47 8.99
C VAL A 102 8.88 -24.24 10.30
N ILE A 103 8.79 -25.56 10.20
CA ILE A 103 8.75 -26.46 11.37
C ILE A 103 10.18 -26.90 11.73
N THR A 104 10.55 -26.72 12.99
CA THR A 104 11.82 -27.25 13.54
C THR A 104 11.53 -28.25 14.65
N ALA A 105 12.10 -29.44 14.52
CA ALA A 105 12.11 -30.49 15.53
C ALA A 105 13.35 -31.37 15.34
N ASP A 106 13.98 -31.79 16.43
CA ASP A 106 15.17 -32.65 16.37
C ASP A 106 14.80 -34.14 16.29
N ASP A 107 15.63 -34.92 15.61
CA ASP A 107 15.54 -36.38 15.66
C ASP A 107 15.92 -36.93 17.04
N ALA A 108 15.26 -38.02 17.46
CA ALA A 108 15.61 -38.73 18.68
C ALA A 108 15.70 -40.24 18.48
N THR A 109 16.63 -40.87 19.20
CA THR A 109 16.72 -42.33 19.33
C THR A 109 16.42 -42.74 20.77
N VAL A 110 15.46 -43.65 20.95
CA VAL A 110 15.02 -44.13 22.26
C VAL A 110 15.09 -45.65 22.33
N THR A 111 15.47 -46.19 23.49
CA THR A 111 15.43 -47.64 23.73
C THR A 111 13.99 -48.07 23.98
N GLU A 112 13.57 -49.21 23.43
CA GLU A 112 12.25 -49.78 23.69
C GLU A 112 11.96 -49.83 25.21
N LYS A 113 10.79 -49.32 25.63
CA LYS A 113 10.34 -49.21 27.04
C LYS A 113 11.06 -48.16 27.89
N ALA A 114 11.97 -47.37 27.34
CA ALA A 114 12.50 -46.18 28.00
C ALA A 114 11.67 -44.93 27.63
N PRO A 115 11.56 -43.93 28.53
CA PRO A 115 10.96 -42.64 28.17
C PRO A 115 11.86 -41.87 27.20
N ILE A 116 11.25 -41.07 26.34
CA ILE A 116 11.95 -40.14 25.46
C ILE A 116 12.27 -38.84 26.21
N SER A 117 13.41 -38.20 25.90
CA SER A 117 13.61 -36.80 26.25
C SER A 117 12.62 -35.94 25.45
N PRO A 118 11.94 -34.95 26.05
CA PRO A 118 11.05 -34.06 25.31
C PRO A 118 11.78 -33.44 24.12
N ILE A 119 11.17 -33.52 22.94
CA ILE A 119 11.64 -32.86 21.71
C ILE A 119 10.83 -31.58 21.57
N PRO A 120 11.44 -30.40 21.68
CA PRO A 120 10.78 -29.14 21.34
C PRO A 120 10.37 -29.15 19.87
N VAL A 121 9.17 -28.66 19.59
CA VAL A 121 8.71 -28.36 18.23
C VAL A 121 8.45 -26.86 18.19
N THR A 122 9.02 -26.17 17.21
CA THR A 122 8.76 -24.76 16.95
C THR A 122 8.29 -24.56 15.54
N VAL A 123 7.41 -23.58 15.35
CA VAL A 123 6.97 -23.08 14.05
C VAL A 123 7.38 -21.61 14.01
N THR A 124 7.87 -21.15 12.86
CA THR A 124 8.17 -19.74 12.63
C THR A 124 7.66 -19.35 11.25
N ASP A 125 7.03 -18.18 11.18
CA ASP A 125 6.83 -17.43 9.95
C ASP A 125 7.44 -16.03 10.11
N GLU A 126 7.93 -15.46 9.03
CA GLU A 126 8.65 -14.19 9.06
C GLU A 126 7.74 -12.98 8.83
N ASP A 127 6.59 -13.11 8.18
CA ASP A 127 5.60 -12.04 8.07
C ASP A 127 4.64 -12.00 9.24
N ASP A 128 4.06 -13.14 9.61
CA ASP A 128 3.05 -13.19 10.66
C ASP A 128 3.66 -12.97 12.08
N ASP A 129 3.16 -11.97 12.82
CA ASP A 129 3.48 -11.77 14.24
C ASP A 129 2.71 -12.75 15.15
N THR A 130 1.66 -13.36 14.64
CA THR A 130 0.83 -14.37 15.30
C THR A 130 1.09 -15.75 14.71
N ILE A 131 2.01 -16.53 15.28
CA ILE A 131 2.14 -17.98 14.96
C ILE A 131 0.94 -18.76 15.56
N ALA A 132 -0.28 -18.33 15.27
CA ALA A 132 -1.48 -19.05 15.54
C ALA A 132 -1.54 -20.17 14.50
N ILE A 133 -1.84 -21.36 14.98
CA ILE A 133 -2.34 -22.45 14.13
C ILE A 133 -3.78 -22.04 13.75
N ASP A 134 -3.97 -20.93 13.02
CA ASP A 134 -5.29 -20.47 12.62
C ASP A 134 -5.76 -21.35 11.45
N PRO A 135 -6.83 -22.14 11.62
CA PRO A 135 -7.37 -22.95 10.55
C PRO A 135 -7.99 -22.14 9.39
N ASN A 136 -8.01 -20.80 9.47
CA ASN A 136 -8.51 -19.90 8.42
C ASN A 136 -7.41 -19.19 7.62
N ASP A 137 -6.14 -19.45 7.91
CA ASP A 137 -5.00 -19.00 7.10
C ASP A 137 -4.87 -19.92 5.86
N VAL A 138 -5.67 -19.63 4.82
CA VAL A 138 -5.76 -20.35 3.53
C VAL A 138 -6.13 -19.43 2.37
#